data_AF-A0A915UXU7-F1
#
_entry.id   AF-A0A915UXU7-F1
#
_cell.length_a   1.000
_cell.length_b   1.000
_cell.length_c   1.000
_cell.angle_alpha   90.00
_cell.angle_beta   90.00
_cell.angle_gamma   90.00
#
_symmetry.space_group_name_H-M   'P 1'
#
loop_
_entity.id
_entity.type
_entity.pdbx_description
1 polymer ?
#
loop_
_entity_poly.entity_id
_entity_poly.type
_entity_poly.pdbx_seq_one_letter_code
_entity_poly.pdbx_strand_id
1 'polypeptide(L)'
;MGSVRSVASGTHVRVRPMKAKAFLWAITAWISSVSLCLAEGAQPTDLASAIRAVSRGTFAAPAMVEVEGFYKDRFQAVRLFSSGVGVADNQRQFSVSQETVKSVFKALDRFGFATMPEQFGGKPRPTNKPELRSAVTVRLGSWEKTVIQMRDGEQSKSFAKLVKRIFSAVEEPSENGVSVGTFNEGLKGIAEGTLAPETMSLTLAWEEQPKAFAVFSVSGLHVRWTPANGGEIRRFWLAPEKVQELAKLLLVLEPDLRPARFYWPKHVSLEVSVLNHRWNMEGQAWAGIMGERERSLAQRWESVELEVRRVLKEAMAAR
;
A
#
# COMPACT_ATOMS: atom_id res chain seq x y z
N MET A 1 59.57 29.20 -15.75
CA MET A 1 60.45 30.14 -16.49
C MET A 1 60.94 29.46 -17.76
N GLY A 2 60.78 30.12 -18.92
CA GLY A 2 61.34 29.76 -20.25
C GLY A 2 60.72 28.53 -20.93
N SER A 3 59.78 28.61 -21.88
CA SER A 3 59.77 29.24 -23.21
C SER A 3 60.90 28.81 -24.15
N VAL A 4 60.57 27.93 -25.13
CA VAL A 4 61.20 27.88 -26.45
C VAL A 4 60.09 27.77 -27.51
N ARG A 5 60.25 28.56 -28.59
CA ARG A 5 59.29 28.90 -29.65
C ARG A 5 59.39 27.97 -30.87
N SER A 6 58.21 27.70 -31.46
CA SER A 6 57.82 27.78 -32.90
C SER A 6 58.79 27.32 -34.00
N VAL A 7 58.28 26.49 -34.93
CA VAL A 7 58.12 26.84 -36.37
C VAL A 7 56.91 26.08 -36.95
N ALA A 8 56.07 26.79 -37.72
CA ALA A 8 54.96 26.27 -38.50
C ALA A 8 55.35 26.02 -39.97
N SER A 9 54.72 25.04 -40.63
CA SER A 9 54.44 25.10 -42.07
C SER A 9 53.25 24.21 -42.41
N GLY A 10 52.29 24.78 -43.13
CA GLY A 10 51.08 24.08 -43.58
C GLY A 10 51.21 23.51 -44.98
N THR A 11 50.24 22.69 -45.38
CA THR A 11 49.80 22.57 -46.77
C THR A 11 48.37 22.09 -46.83
N HIS A 12 47.58 22.83 -47.58
CA HIS A 12 46.19 22.56 -47.93
C HIS A 12 46.08 21.37 -48.89
N VAL A 13 45.07 20.52 -48.68
CA VAL A 13 44.40 19.83 -49.79
C VAL A 13 42.89 19.97 -49.62
N ARG A 14 42.29 20.73 -50.54
CA ARG A 14 40.85 20.72 -50.84
C ARG A 14 40.57 19.52 -51.75
N VAL A 15 39.56 18.72 -51.43
CA VAL A 15 38.76 18.04 -52.46
C VAL A 15 37.29 18.33 -52.18
N ARG A 16 36.61 18.75 -53.25
CA ARG A 16 35.21 19.20 -53.33
C ARG A 16 34.26 17.99 -53.58
N PRO A 17 32.94 18.19 -53.51
CA PRO A 17 31.96 17.20 -53.07
C PRO A 17 31.33 16.37 -54.20
N MET A 18 30.72 15.23 -53.86
CA MET A 18 29.65 14.64 -54.66
C MET A 18 28.44 14.28 -53.80
N LYS A 19 27.29 14.49 -54.42
CA LYS A 19 25.95 14.58 -53.84
C LYS A 19 25.33 13.19 -53.65
N ALA A 20 24.42 13.18 -52.69
CA ALA A 20 23.31 12.25 -52.47
C ALA A 20 22.87 11.39 -53.68
N LYS A 21 22.66 10.10 -53.42
CA LYS A 21 21.32 9.47 -53.40
C LYS A 21 21.43 8.00 -52.96
N ALA A 22 20.61 7.68 -51.96
CA ALA A 22 19.91 6.42 -51.66
C ALA A 22 20.55 5.09 -52.08
N PHE A 23 20.72 4.18 -51.12
CA PHE A 23 19.92 2.94 -51.10
C PHE A 23 19.98 2.30 -49.71
N LEU A 24 18.80 2.05 -49.14
CA LEU A 24 18.59 1.12 -48.03
C LEU A 24 19.30 -0.21 -48.33
N TRP A 25 19.81 -0.89 -47.29
CA TRP A 25 19.53 -2.29 -46.93
C TRP A 25 20.54 -2.76 -45.86
N ALA A 26 20.04 -3.48 -44.85
CA ALA A 26 20.75 -4.33 -43.89
C ALA A 26 21.54 -3.67 -42.74
N ILE A 27 20.82 -3.16 -41.72
CA ILE A 27 21.23 -3.33 -40.31
C ILE A 27 20.19 -4.22 -39.65
N THR A 28 20.32 -5.52 -39.87
CA THR A 28 19.59 -6.58 -39.17
C THR A 28 20.62 -7.61 -38.73
N ALA A 29 21.08 -7.48 -37.50
CA ALA A 29 21.57 -8.57 -36.63
C ALA A 29 22.42 -7.96 -35.52
N TRP A 30 21.80 -7.70 -34.36
CA TRP A 30 22.35 -7.96 -33.02
C TRP A 30 21.29 -7.56 -31.98
N ILE A 31 20.11 -8.18 -32.09
CA ILE A 31 19.22 -8.34 -30.93
C ILE A 31 19.73 -9.61 -30.26
N SER A 32 20.70 -9.45 -29.38
CA SER A 32 21.12 -10.52 -28.48
C SER A 32 19.92 -10.86 -27.62
N SER A 33 19.38 -12.04 -27.87
CA SER A 33 18.26 -12.65 -27.19
C SER A 33 18.59 -12.81 -25.71
N VAL A 34 18.23 -11.83 -24.90
CA VAL A 34 17.85 -12.10 -23.51
C VAL A 34 16.45 -12.69 -23.60
N SER A 35 16.40 -13.98 -23.91
CA SER A 35 15.24 -14.81 -23.59
C SER A 35 15.15 -14.80 -22.07
N LEU A 36 14.40 -13.82 -21.55
CA LEU A 36 13.88 -13.86 -20.19
C LEU A 36 13.01 -15.11 -20.17
N CYS A 37 13.56 -16.23 -19.69
CA CYS A 37 12.77 -17.34 -19.18
C CYS A 37 11.95 -16.78 -18.02
N LEU A 38 10.82 -16.15 -18.34
CA LEU A 38 9.67 -16.14 -17.44
C LEU A 38 9.34 -17.62 -17.29
N ALA A 39 9.91 -18.23 -16.25
CA ALA A 39 9.39 -19.48 -15.74
C ALA A 39 7.91 -19.20 -15.52
N GLU A 40 7.09 -19.79 -16.38
CA GLU A 40 5.64 -19.83 -16.30
C GLU A 40 5.33 -20.71 -15.07
N GLY A 41 5.67 -20.18 -13.90
CA GLY A 41 5.47 -20.83 -12.63
C GLY A 41 3.98 -21.03 -12.50
N ALA A 42 3.55 -22.27 -12.36
CA ALA A 42 2.16 -22.61 -12.11
C ALA A 42 1.59 -21.64 -11.06
N GLN A 43 0.51 -20.95 -11.42
CA GLN A 43 -0.16 -20.02 -10.53
C GLN A 43 -0.49 -20.76 -9.23
N PRO A 44 -0.20 -20.18 -8.05
CA PRO A 44 -0.50 -20.84 -6.80
C PRO A 44 -1.98 -21.24 -6.71
N THR A 45 -2.24 -22.48 -6.31
CA THR A 45 -3.60 -23.03 -6.21
C THR A 45 -4.20 -22.87 -4.82
N ASP A 46 -3.37 -22.57 -3.83
CA ASP A 46 -3.77 -22.39 -2.43
C ASP A 46 -2.86 -21.37 -1.71
N LEU A 47 -3.25 -20.98 -0.49
CA LEU A 47 -2.49 -20.01 0.31
C LEU A 47 -1.06 -20.51 0.64
N ALA A 48 -0.86 -21.81 0.86
CA ALA A 48 0.45 -22.35 1.23
C ALA A 48 1.45 -22.27 0.06
N SER A 49 1.02 -22.64 -1.14
CA SER A 49 1.78 -22.49 -2.38
C SER A 49 2.03 -21.02 -2.72
N ALA A 50 1.09 -20.12 -2.43
CA ALA A 50 1.28 -18.68 -2.61
C ALA A 50 2.36 -18.13 -1.66
N ILE A 51 2.29 -18.48 -0.36
CA ILE A 51 3.32 -18.12 0.63
C ILE A 51 4.70 -18.64 0.18
N ARG A 52 4.79 -19.88 -0.30
CA ARG A 52 6.04 -20.44 -0.83
C ARG A 52 6.55 -19.69 -2.06
N ALA A 53 5.68 -19.31 -2.99
CA ALA A 53 6.05 -18.54 -4.16
C ALA A 53 6.64 -17.17 -3.77
N VAL A 54 6.05 -16.47 -2.79
CA VAL A 54 6.61 -15.21 -2.28
C VAL A 54 7.96 -15.43 -1.61
N SER A 55 8.10 -16.49 -0.80
CA SER A 55 9.37 -16.81 -0.12
C SER A 55 10.53 -17.09 -1.10
N ARG A 56 10.22 -17.52 -2.33
CA ARG A 56 11.18 -17.74 -3.42
C ARG A 56 11.38 -16.52 -4.31
N GLY A 57 10.56 -15.48 -4.18
CA GLY A 57 10.55 -14.33 -5.08
C GLY A 57 9.97 -14.62 -6.46
N THR A 58 9.12 -15.65 -6.58
CA THR A 58 8.49 -16.04 -7.86
C THR A 58 7.02 -15.63 -7.93
N PHE A 59 6.51 -14.92 -6.93
CA PHE A 59 5.12 -14.47 -6.87
C PHE A 59 5.01 -13.04 -7.39
N ALA A 60 4.25 -12.85 -8.47
CA ALA A 60 4.13 -11.56 -9.13
C ALA A 60 3.06 -10.63 -8.52
N ALA A 61 2.07 -11.20 -7.81
CA ALA A 61 1.00 -10.40 -7.24
C ALA A 61 1.43 -9.71 -5.93
N PRO A 62 0.83 -8.56 -5.58
CA PRO A 62 1.10 -7.88 -4.32
C PRO A 62 0.78 -8.76 -3.10
N ALA A 63 1.55 -8.55 -2.04
CA ALA A 63 1.46 -9.26 -0.78
C ALA A 63 1.62 -8.31 0.40
N MET A 64 0.97 -8.63 1.52
CA MET A 64 1.13 -7.93 2.79
C MET A 64 1.02 -8.92 3.95
N VAL A 65 1.89 -8.76 4.94
CA VAL A 65 1.82 -9.42 6.24
C VAL A 65 1.61 -8.34 7.30
N GLU A 66 0.58 -8.49 8.10
CA GLU A 66 0.26 -7.62 9.22
C GLU A 66 0.37 -8.45 10.49
N VAL A 67 1.11 -7.94 11.47
CA VAL A 67 1.30 -8.59 12.77
C VAL A 67 1.03 -7.56 13.85
N GLU A 68 0.13 -7.89 14.77
CA GLU A 68 -0.10 -7.12 15.97
C GLU A 68 0.05 -8.02 17.19
N GLY A 69 0.53 -7.50 18.31
CA GLY A 69 0.65 -8.28 19.54
C GLY A 69 1.78 -7.82 20.46
N PHE A 70 1.89 -8.52 21.59
CA PHE A 70 2.95 -8.28 22.56
C PHE A 70 4.31 -8.82 22.09
N TYR A 71 5.30 -7.94 21.99
CA TYR A 71 6.72 -8.25 21.76
C TYR A 71 7.58 -7.38 22.68
N LYS A 72 8.50 -8.01 23.42
CA LYS A 72 9.33 -7.34 24.45
C LYS A 72 8.51 -6.43 25.38
N ASP A 73 7.43 -7.01 25.94
CA ASP A 73 6.51 -6.36 26.89
C ASP A 73 5.77 -5.11 26.40
N ARG A 74 5.79 -4.84 25.09
CA ARG A 74 5.01 -3.78 24.45
C ARG A 74 4.08 -4.36 23.40
N PHE A 75 2.84 -3.87 23.34
CA PHE A 75 1.95 -4.16 22.23
C PHE A 75 2.41 -3.34 21.02
N GLN A 76 2.67 -4.02 19.91
CA GLN A 76 3.20 -3.43 18.69
C GLN A 76 2.38 -3.94 17.50
N ALA A 77 2.28 -3.13 16.45
CA ALA A 77 1.67 -3.48 15.18
C ALA A 77 2.64 -3.18 14.03
N VAL A 78 2.84 -4.12 13.13
CA VAL A 78 3.67 -3.94 11.94
C VAL A 78 2.94 -4.47 10.72
N ARG A 79 2.91 -3.66 9.66
CA ARG A 79 2.52 -4.09 8.31
C ARG A 79 3.76 -4.12 7.43
N LEU A 80 3.98 -5.21 6.72
CA LEU A 80 5.09 -5.40 5.79
C LEU A 80 4.55 -5.81 4.42
N PHE A 81 4.91 -5.06 3.39
CA PHE A 81 4.47 -5.28 2.02
C PHE A 81 5.56 -5.98 1.18
N SER A 82 5.17 -6.68 0.12
CA SER A 82 6.13 -7.32 -0.81
C SER A 82 7.10 -6.34 -1.49
N SER A 83 6.73 -5.05 -1.56
CA SER A 83 7.60 -3.98 -2.04
C SER A 83 8.85 -3.78 -1.17
N GLY A 84 8.84 -4.30 0.07
CA GLY A 84 9.87 -4.03 1.09
C GLY A 84 9.54 -2.83 1.97
N VAL A 85 8.42 -2.15 1.72
CA VAL A 85 7.91 -1.10 2.60
C VAL A 85 7.26 -1.72 3.83
N GLY A 86 7.57 -1.18 5.00
CA GLY A 86 6.93 -1.51 6.25
C GLY A 86 6.32 -0.28 6.93
N VAL A 87 5.26 -0.50 7.72
CA VAL A 87 4.61 0.51 8.55
C VAL A 87 4.54 -0.01 9.98
N ALA A 88 5.17 0.68 10.93
CA ALA A 88 5.22 0.32 12.34
C ALA A 88 4.30 1.23 13.16
N ASP A 89 3.42 0.63 13.97
CA ASP A 89 2.43 1.24 14.87
C ASP A 89 1.56 2.32 14.23
N ASN A 90 1.43 2.27 12.90
CA ASN A 90 0.96 3.37 12.09
C ASN A 90 1.74 4.68 12.31
N GLN A 91 2.89 4.72 12.96
CA GLN A 91 3.61 5.98 13.24
C GLN A 91 4.77 6.25 12.28
N ARG A 92 5.37 5.18 11.74
CA ARG A 92 6.58 5.29 10.94
C ARG A 92 6.50 4.38 9.73
N GLN A 93 7.04 4.84 8.60
CA GLN A 93 7.40 3.97 7.50
C GLN A 93 8.85 3.53 7.63
N PHE A 94 9.17 2.33 7.18
CA PHE A 94 10.54 1.85 7.09
C PHE A 94 10.71 1.00 5.83
N SER A 95 11.95 0.73 5.47
CA SER A 95 12.28 -0.11 4.32
C SER A 95 13.10 -1.30 4.76
N VAL A 96 12.85 -2.46 4.16
CA VAL A 96 13.63 -3.67 4.35
C VAL A 96 14.08 -4.24 3.01
N SER A 97 15.11 -5.08 3.05
CA SER A 97 15.56 -5.77 1.84
C SER A 97 14.57 -6.85 1.41
N GLN A 98 14.64 -7.24 0.14
CA GLN A 98 13.83 -8.33 -0.40
C GLN A 98 14.15 -9.68 0.27
N GLU A 99 15.37 -9.87 0.75
CA GLU A 99 15.76 -11.04 1.56
C GLU A 99 15.00 -11.06 2.88
N THR A 100 14.79 -9.89 3.49
CA THR A 100 14.02 -9.77 4.74
C THR A 100 12.56 -10.14 4.49
N VAL A 101 11.94 -9.61 3.43
CA VAL A 101 10.58 -10.00 2.99
C VAL A 101 10.49 -11.51 2.79
N LYS A 102 11.38 -12.09 1.98
CA LYS A 102 11.45 -13.54 1.75
C LYS A 102 11.61 -14.33 3.04
N SER A 103 12.39 -13.83 4.00
CA SER A 103 12.61 -14.48 5.29
C SER A 103 11.34 -14.52 6.15
N VAL A 104 10.51 -13.48 6.10
CA VAL A 104 9.20 -13.42 6.77
C VAL A 104 8.24 -14.45 6.15
N PHE A 105 8.14 -14.51 4.83
CA PHE A 105 7.31 -15.51 4.15
C PHE A 105 7.81 -16.95 4.34
N LYS A 106 9.14 -17.14 4.40
CA LYS A 106 9.73 -18.44 4.76
C LYS A 106 9.39 -18.83 6.20
N ALA A 107 9.26 -17.88 7.12
CA ALA A 107 8.78 -18.16 8.47
C ALA A 107 7.30 -18.58 8.45
N LEU A 108 6.44 -17.89 7.70
CA LEU A 108 5.03 -18.26 7.54
C LEU A 108 4.87 -19.71 7.03
N ASP A 109 5.63 -20.09 6.00
CA ASP A 109 5.64 -21.45 5.47
C ASP A 109 6.16 -22.46 6.51
N ARG A 110 7.34 -22.18 7.10
CA ARG A 110 7.97 -23.07 8.09
C ARG A 110 7.08 -23.37 9.30
N PHE A 111 6.34 -22.38 9.79
CA PHE A 111 5.46 -22.56 10.94
C PHE A 111 4.08 -23.09 10.56
N GLY A 112 3.79 -23.30 9.27
CA GLY A 112 2.53 -23.87 8.80
C GLY A 112 1.35 -22.90 8.91
N PHE A 113 1.58 -21.59 8.74
CA PHE A 113 0.54 -20.57 8.92
C PHE A 113 -0.73 -20.86 8.12
N ALA A 114 -0.59 -21.31 6.87
CA ALA A 114 -1.74 -21.61 5.99
C ALA A 114 -2.70 -22.64 6.59
N THR A 115 -2.20 -23.60 7.36
CA THR A 115 -2.99 -24.69 7.96
C THR A 115 -3.36 -24.43 9.43
N MET A 116 -2.91 -23.33 10.04
CA MET A 116 -3.29 -23.01 11.42
C MET A 116 -4.80 -22.73 11.51
N PRO A 117 -5.45 -23.04 12.66
CA PRO A 117 -6.80 -22.55 12.93
C PRO A 117 -6.82 -21.02 12.96
N GLU A 118 -7.97 -20.43 12.68
CA GLU A 118 -8.14 -18.96 12.71
C GLU A 118 -7.98 -18.37 14.11
N GLN A 119 -8.21 -19.18 15.16
CA GLN A 119 -8.13 -18.73 16.53
C GLN A 119 -7.52 -19.79 17.45
N PHE A 120 -6.59 -19.35 18.30
CA PHE A 120 -6.11 -20.07 19.48
C PHE A 120 -6.64 -19.40 20.75
N GLY A 121 -7.11 -20.21 21.69
CA GLY A 121 -7.75 -19.75 22.92
C GLY A 121 -9.21 -19.34 22.71
N GLY A 122 -9.96 -19.25 23.81
CA GLY A 122 -11.36 -18.79 23.83
C GLY A 122 -12.43 -19.87 24.05
N LYS A 123 -12.85 -20.04 25.30
CA LYS A 123 -14.25 -19.73 25.64
C LYS A 123 -14.22 -18.50 26.56
N PRO A 124 -15.06 -17.48 26.32
CA PRO A 124 -15.11 -16.31 27.20
C PRO A 124 -15.37 -16.76 28.63
N ARG A 125 -14.62 -16.24 29.61
CA ARG A 125 -15.14 -16.17 30.98
C ARG A 125 -16.08 -14.95 31.01
N PRO A 126 -17.29 -15.06 31.59
CA PRO A 126 -18.32 -14.02 31.50
C PRO A 126 -17.93 -12.64 32.04
N THR A 127 -16.78 -12.52 32.73
CA THR A 127 -16.38 -11.31 33.45
C THR A 127 -15.17 -10.58 32.87
N ASN A 128 -14.39 -11.19 31.95
CA ASN A 128 -13.25 -10.52 31.33
C ASN A 128 -13.40 -10.50 29.82
N LYS A 129 -13.30 -9.30 29.22
CA LYS A 129 -13.14 -9.17 27.77
C LYS A 129 -11.87 -9.95 27.39
N PRO A 130 -11.95 -10.98 26.54
CA PRO A 130 -10.77 -11.74 26.18
C PRO A 130 -9.78 -10.79 25.48
N GLU A 131 -8.61 -10.61 26.07
CA GLU A 131 -7.60 -9.69 25.56
C GLU A 131 -6.81 -10.36 24.43
N LEU A 132 -6.59 -9.63 23.33
CA LEU A 132 -5.76 -10.08 22.23
C LEU A 132 -4.30 -10.20 22.69
N ARG A 133 -3.67 -11.37 22.47
CA ARG A 133 -2.22 -11.51 22.67
C ARG A 133 -1.44 -11.17 21.41
N SER A 134 -1.88 -11.71 20.29
CA SER A 134 -1.28 -11.45 18.99
C SER A 134 -2.20 -11.89 17.85
N ALA A 135 -2.15 -11.20 16.72
CA ALA A 135 -2.75 -11.62 15.46
C ALA A 135 -1.75 -11.51 14.31
N VAL A 136 -1.87 -12.40 13.33
CA VAL A 136 -1.13 -12.34 12.07
C VAL A 136 -2.14 -12.43 10.94
N THR A 137 -2.20 -11.40 10.11
CA THR A 137 -3.01 -11.35 8.90
C THR A 137 -2.10 -11.40 7.68
N VAL A 138 -2.38 -12.31 6.75
CA VAL A 138 -1.66 -12.45 5.48
C VAL A 138 -2.62 -12.20 4.34
N ARG A 139 -2.29 -11.26 3.46
CA ARG A 139 -3.02 -10.94 2.23
C ARG A 139 -2.10 -11.19 1.04
N LEU A 140 -2.48 -12.09 0.14
CA LEU A 140 -1.71 -12.48 -1.06
C LEU A 140 -2.66 -12.53 -2.25
N GLY A 141 -2.55 -11.63 -3.23
CA GLY A 141 -3.50 -11.64 -4.35
C GLY A 141 -4.96 -11.58 -3.86
N SER A 142 -5.74 -12.63 -4.11
CA SER A 142 -7.13 -12.78 -3.63
C SER A 142 -7.27 -13.51 -2.29
N TRP A 143 -6.19 -14.10 -1.76
CA TRP A 143 -6.20 -14.83 -0.49
C TRP A 143 -6.03 -13.88 0.69
N GLU A 144 -6.85 -14.07 1.72
CA GLU A 144 -6.75 -13.38 3.01
C GLU A 144 -6.96 -14.42 4.11
N LYS A 145 -6.06 -14.44 5.10
CA LYS A 145 -6.21 -15.26 6.31
C LYS A 145 -5.67 -14.52 7.52
N THR A 146 -6.42 -14.57 8.61
CA THR A 146 -6.01 -14.07 9.92
C THR A 146 -5.96 -15.22 10.90
N VAL A 147 -4.88 -15.30 11.67
CA VAL A 147 -4.75 -16.19 12.81
C VAL A 147 -4.60 -15.33 14.06
N ILE A 148 -5.46 -15.57 15.05
CA ILE A 148 -5.52 -14.81 16.29
C ILE A 148 -5.14 -15.74 17.44
N GLN A 149 -4.40 -15.21 18.41
CA GLN A 149 -4.20 -15.87 19.70
C GLN A 149 -4.65 -14.93 20.80
N MET A 150 -5.61 -15.41 21.59
CA MET A 150 -6.08 -14.70 22.77
C MET A 150 -5.08 -14.87 23.92
N ARG A 151 -5.03 -13.91 24.84
CA ARG A 151 -4.21 -13.98 26.05
C ARG A 151 -4.61 -15.15 26.94
N ASP A 152 -5.91 -15.41 27.01
CA ASP A 152 -6.50 -16.44 27.83
C ASP A 152 -6.80 -17.71 27.01
N GLY A 153 -6.60 -18.88 27.62
CA GLY A 153 -6.86 -20.19 27.00
C GLY A 153 -5.63 -20.84 26.36
N GLU A 154 -5.86 -21.86 25.54
CA GLU A 154 -4.80 -22.63 24.90
C GLU A 154 -3.90 -21.75 24.03
N GLN A 155 -2.59 -21.85 24.25
CA GLN A 155 -1.58 -21.07 23.55
C GLN A 155 -0.83 -21.96 22.57
N SER A 156 -0.70 -21.50 21.33
CA SER A 156 0.15 -22.13 20.32
C SER A 156 1.59 -21.62 20.43
N LYS A 157 2.48 -22.48 20.95
CA LYS A 157 3.93 -22.20 20.97
C LYS A 157 4.49 -21.97 19.56
N SER A 158 3.93 -22.62 18.54
CA SER A 158 4.33 -22.45 17.14
C SER A 158 3.97 -21.05 16.65
N PHE A 159 2.73 -20.61 16.88
CA PHE A 159 2.26 -19.29 16.50
C PHE A 159 3.02 -18.17 17.23
N ALA A 160 3.26 -18.33 18.54
CA ALA A 160 4.06 -17.37 19.30
C ALA A 160 5.50 -17.23 18.77
N LYS A 161 6.13 -18.33 18.31
CA LYS A 161 7.45 -18.30 17.68
C LYS A 161 7.42 -17.61 16.31
N LEU A 162 6.37 -17.81 15.52
CA LEU A 162 6.16 -17.10 14.26
C LEU A 162 6.07 -15.58 14.50
N VAL A 163 5.18 -15.14 15.40
CA VAL A 163 5.01 -13.72 15.76
C VAL A 163 6.34 -13.11 16.19
N LYS A 164 7.06 -13.77 17.11
CA LYS A 164 8.39 -13.34 17.55
C LYS A 164 9.36 -13.21 16.38
N ARG A 165 9.37 -14.19 15.46
CA ARG A 165 10.27 -14.19 14.31
C ARG A 165 10.01 -13.03 13.36
N ILE A 166 8.74 -12.67 13.14
CA ILE A 166 8.37 -11.54 12.29
C ILE A 166 8.83 -10.24 12.93
N PHE A 167 8.49 -9.98 14.20
CA PHE A 167 8.93 -8.77 14.90
C PHE A 167 10.45 -8.65 14.94
N SER A 168 11.18 -9.71 15.27
CA SER A 168 12.65 -9.67 15.28
C SER A 168 13.26 -9.40 13.90
N ALA A 169 12.58 -9.74 12.79
CA ALA A 169 13.10 -9.50 11.45
C ALA A 169 12.99 -8.03 11.01
N VAL A 170 12.11 -7.26 11.64
CA VAL A 170 11.81 -5.86 11.27
C VAL A 170 12.13 -4.88 12.38
N GLU A 171 12.62 -5.36 13.53
CA GLU A 171 12.87 -4.56 14.74
C GLU A 171 13.77 -3.34 14.46
N GLU A 172 15.02 -3.56 14.04
CA GLU A 172 15.96 -2.46 13.77
C GLU A 172 15.46 -1.50 12.67
N PRO A 173 14.96 -1.97 11.50
CA PRO A 173 14.37 -1.08 10.51
C PRO A 173 13.18 -0.26 11.04
N SER A 174 12.30 -0.87 11.85
CA SER A 174 11.10 -0.21 12.39
C SER A 174 11.44 0.90 13.38
N GLU A 175 12.47 0.70 14.21
CA GLU A 175 12.92 1.71 15.17
C GLU A 175 13.54 2.93 14.47
N ASN A 176 14.19 2.71 13.32
CA ASN A 176 14.83 3.75 12.51
C ASN A 176 13.94 4.31 11.38
N GLY A 177 12.63 4.01 11.42
CA GLY A 177 11.68 4.47 10.40
C GLY A 177 11.46 5.98 10.37
N VAL A 178 10.92 6.46 9.25
CA VAL A 178 10.56 7.86 8.99
C VAL A 178 9.12 8.12 9.45
N SER A 179 8.91 9.16 10.26
CA SER A 179 7.60 9.70 10.63
C SER A 179 7.32 11.02 9.93
N VAL A 180 6.07 11.46 9.96
CA VAL A 180 5.66 12.82 9.52
C VAL A 180 5.08 13.59 10.70
N GLY A 181 5.25 14.91 10.71
CA GLY A 181 4.77 15.78 11.78
C GLY A 181 3.28 16.09 11.70
N THR A 182 2.69 16.08 10.50
CA THR A 182 1.28 16.41 10.28
C THR A 182 0.61 15.55 9.20
N PHE A 183 -0.73 15.52 9.19
CA PHE A 183 -1.50 14.89 8.11
C PHE A 183 -1.16 15.45 6.73
N ASN A 184 -1.11 16.77 6.56
CA ASN A 184 -0.84 17.42 5.27
C ASN A 184 0.58 17.15 4.76
N GLU A 185 1.56 17.16 5.67
CA GLU A 185 2.93 16.75 5.33
C GLU A 185 2.96 15.31 4.82
N GLY A 186 2.28 14.39 5.50
CA GLY A 186 2.20 12.99 5.07
C GLY A 186 1.50 12.82 3.73
N LEU A 187 0.34 13.45 3.54
CA LEU A 187 -0.43 13.36 2.30
C LEU A 187 0.34 13.95 1.11
N LYS A 188 1.01 15.09 1.33
CA LYS A 188 1.93 15.70 0.36
C LYS A 188 3.11 14.78 0.06
N GLY A 189 3.69 14.15 1.09
CA GLY A 189 4.78 13.20 0.92
C GLY A 189 4.40 12.00 0.04
N ILE A 190 3.18 11.48 0.16
CA ILE A 190 2.69 10.41 -0.74
C ILE A 190 2.52 10.95 -2.16
N ALA A 191 1.88 12.11 -2.32
CA ALA A 191 1.63 12.71 -3.62
C ALA A 191 2.92 13.02 -4.41
N GLU A 192 4.00 13.38 -3.69
CA GLU A 192 5.32 13.70 -4.24
C GLU A 192 6.26 12.48 -4.31
N GLY A 193 5.88 11.35 -3.72
CA GLY A 193 6.67 10.12 -3.71
C GLY A 193 7.80 10.06 -2.67
N THR A 194 7.83 10.96 -1.69
CA THR A 194 8.77 10.91 -0.57
C THR A 194 8.30 9.98 0.56
N LEU A 195 6.98 9.76 0.65
CA LEU A 195 6.35 8.76 1.50
C LEU A 195 5.76 7.65 0.64
N ALA A 196 5.89 6.40 1.08
CA ALA A 196 5.39 5.26 0.34
C ALA A 196 3.84 5.24 0.35
N PRO A 197 3.18 4.88 -0.77
CA PRO A 197 1.71 4.85 -0.82
C PRO A 197 1.07 3.88 0.19
N GLU A 198 1.80 2.84 0.60
CA GLU A 198 1.45 1.88 1.64
C GLU A 198 1.13 2.52 3.02
N THR A 199 1.61 3.74 3.27
CA THR A 199 1.39 4.48 4.52
C THR A 199 -0.01 5.07 4.64
N MET A 200 -0.77 5.14 3.54
CA MET A 200 -2.12 5.68 3.51
C MET A 200 -3.15 4.62 3.87
N SER A 201 -4.18 5.02 4.62
CA SER A 201 -5.46 4.31 4.66
C SER A 201 -6.58 5.27 4.32
N LEU A 202 -7.65 4.75 3.71
CA LEU A 202 -8.79 5.54 3.29
C LEU A 202 -10.06 4.71 3.45
N THR A 203 -11.09 5.27 4.07
CA THR A 203 -12.45 4.74 4.03
C THR A 203 -13.36 5.80 3.45
N LEU A 204 -13.94 5.50 2.29
CA LEU A 204 -14.95 6.31 1.64
C LEU A 204 -16.27 5.54 1.68
N ALA A 205 -17.27 6.10 2.35
CA ALA A 205 -18.62 5.60 2.33
C ALA A 205 -19.55 6.63 1.68
N TRP A 206 -20.45 6.18 0.81
CA TRP A 206 -21.50 7.05 0.29
C TRP A 206 -22.83 6.31 0.18
N GLU A 207 -23.89 7.09 0.34
CA GLU A 207 -25.25 6.64 0.20
C GLU A 207 -25.64 6.52 -1.29
N GLU A 208 -25.89 5.29 -1.75
CA GLU A 208 -26.44 5.06 -3.10
C GLU A 208 -27.97 5.15 -3.10
N GLN A 209 -28.58 4.56 -2.07
CA GLN A 209 -30.02 4.56 -1.78
C GLN A 209 -30.23 4.96 -0.31
N PRO A 210 -31.43 5.42 0.09
CA PRO A 210 -31.71 5.80 1.47
C PRO A 210 -31.26 4.75 2.48
N LYS A 211 -30.29 5.11 3.35
CA LYS A 211 -29.68 4.25 4.37
C LYS A 211 -28.87 3.05 3.85
N ALA A 212 -28.52 3.02 2.56
CA ALA A 212 -27.71 1.97 1.94
C ALA A 212 -26.38 2.55 1.44
N PHE A 213 -25.27 2.09 2.03
CA PHE A 213 -23.94 2.67 1.82
C PHE A 213 -23.02 1.73 1.04
N ALA A 214 -22.45 2.24 -0.05
CA ALA A 214 -21.29 1.62 -0.66
C ALA A 214 -20.04 2.10 0.07
N VAL A 215 -19.12 1.18 0.38
CA VAL A 215 -17.92 1.46 1.18
C VAL A 215 -16.68 0.94 0.46
N PHE A 216 -15.74 1.83 0.22
CA PHE A 216 -14.36 1.50 -0.17
C PHE A 216 -13.46 1.68 1.05
N SER A 217 -12.80 0.60 1.48
CA SER A 217 -11.76 0.63 2.51
C SER A 217 -10.43 0.25 1.88
N VAL A 218 -9.50 1.20 1.82
CA VAL A 218 -8.13 1.06 1.35
C VAL A 218 -7.22 1.01 2.56
N SER A 219 -6.41 -0.04 2.69
CA SER A 219 -5.36 -0.17 3.70
C SER A 219 -4.03 -0.40 2.99
N GLY A 220 -3.22 0.65 2.91
CA GLY A 220 -2.06 0.71 2.03
C GLY A 220 -2.50 0.56 0.58
N LEU A 221 -2.20 -0.59 -0.01
CA LEU A 221 -2.58 -0.91 -1.40
C LEU A 221 -3.79 -1.85 -1.50
N HIS A 222 -4.22 -2.47 -0.40
CA HIS A 222 -5.30 -3.45 -0.42
C HIS A 222 -6.67 -2.76 -0.28
N VAL A 223 -7.60 -3.10 -1.17
CA VAL A 223 -8.97 -2.56 -1.19
C VAL A 223 -9.94 -3.64 -0.79
N ARG A 224 -10.86 -3.27 0.10
CA ARG A 224 -12.11 -3.96 0.35
C ARG A 224 -13.26 -3.07 -0.11
N TRP A 225 -14.05 -3.57 -1.04
CA TRP A 225 -15.27 -2.93 -1.50
C TRP A 225 -16.48 -3.65 -0.93
N THR A 226 -17.40 -2.89 -0.34
CA THR A 226 -18.68 -3.37 0.16
C THR A 226 -19.81 -2.64 -0.58
N PRO A 227 -20.72 -3.35 -1.28
CA PRO A 227 -21.86 -2.73 -1.94
C PRO A 227 -22.87 -2.14 -0.97
N ALA A 228 -23.60 -1.12 -1.42
CA ALA A 228 -24.83 -0.67 -0.77
C ALA A 228 -25.94 -1.74 -0.78
N ASN A 229 -26.03 -2.55 -1.84
CA ASN A 229 -27.11 -3.51 -2.04
C ASN A 229 -26.90 -4.87 -1.34
N GLY A 230 -25.87 -5.02 -0.50
CA GLY A 230 -25.56 -6.28 0.18
C GLY A 230 -25.04 -7.40 -0.74
N GLY A 231 -24.66 -7.08 -1.98
CA GLY A 231 -23.95 -8.00 -2.87
C GLY A 231 -22.56 -8.43 -2.35
N GLU A 232 -21.84 -9.16 -3.20
CA GLU A 232 -20.56 -9.78 -2.82
C GLU A 232 -19.47 -8.74 -2.52
N ILE A 233 -18.82 -8.87 -1.36
CA ILE A 233 -17.65 -8.06 -0.99
C ILE A 233 -16.48 -8.40 -1.89
N ARG A 234 -15.94 -7.41 -2.59
CA ARG A 234 -14.79 -7.57 -3.48
C ARG A 234 -13.51 -7.14 -2.79
N ARG A 235 -12.42 -7.85 -3.08
CA ARG A 235 -11.07 -7.54 -2.58
C ARG A 235 -10.09 -7.51 -3.75
N PHE A 236 -9.28 -6.48 -3.80
CA PHE A 236 -8.30 -6.30 -4.86
C PHE A 236 -7.18 -5.35 -4.40
N TRP A 237 -6.21 -5.09 -5.29
CA TRP A 237 -5.06 -4.26 -4.99
C TRP A 237 -5.03 -3.04 -5.92
N LEU A 238 -4.79 -1.86 -5.34
CA LEU A 238 -4.44 -0.67 -6.09
C LEU A 238 -2.99 -0.76 -6.54
N ALA A 239 -2.73 -0.25 -7.74
CA ALA A 239 -1.38 0.11 -8.12
C ALA A 239 -0.89 1.28 -7.24
N PRO A 240 0.39 1.34 -6.86
CA PRO A 240 0.93 2.44 -6.06
C PRO A 240 0.61 3.83 -6.64
N GLU A 241 0.62 3.95 -7.98
CA GLU A 241 0.35 5.18 -8.70
C GLU A 241 -1.09 5.66 -8.49
N LYS A 242 -2.05 4.74 -8.34
CA LYS A 242 -3.45 5.07 -8.06
C LYS A 242 -3.63 5.62 -6.66
N VAL A 243 -2.85 5.13 -5.69
CA VAL A 243 -2.85 5.67 -4.33
C VAL A 243 -2.20 7.06 -4.29
N GLN A 244 -1.14 7.29 -5.07
CA GLN A 244 -0.57 8.64 -5.25
C GLN A 244 -1.54 9.61 -5.94
N GLU A 245 -2.28 9.13 -6.95
CA GLU A 245 -3.34 9.89 -7.62
C GLU A 245 -4.43 10.30 -6.62
N LEU A 246 -4.89 9.37 -5.76
CA LEU A 246 -5.82 9.68 -4.66
C LEU A 246 -5.23 10.73 -3.72
N ALA A 247 -3.97 10.60 -3.30
CA ALA A 247 -3.34 11.58 -2.42
C ALA A 247 -3.35 13.00 -3.02
N LYS A 248 -3.07 13.13 -4.33
CA LYS A 248 -3.12 14.42 -5.06
C LYS A 248 -4.53 15.02 -5.07
N LEU A 249 -5.55 14.20 -5.30
CA LEU A 249 -6.96 14.65 -5.27
C LEU A 249 -7.37 15.11 -3.87
N LEU A 250 -6.93 14.39 -2.83
CA LEU A 250 -7.25 14.72 -1.44
C LEU A 250 -6.59 16.01 -0.95
N LEU A 251 -5.43 16.39 -1.51
CA LEU A 251 -4.79 17.67 -1.21
C LEU A 251 -5.64 18.87 -1.65
N VAL A 252 -6.45 18.72 -2.70
CA VAL A 252 -7.38 19.77 -3.16
C VAL A 252 -8.42 20.11 -2.10
N LEU A 253 -8.75 19.17 -1.21
CA LEU A 253 -9.70 19.40 -0.12
C LEU A 253 -9.15 20.34 0.96
N GLU A 254 -7.84 20.65 0.90
CA GLU A 254 -7.07 21.37 1.92
C GLU A 254 -7.43 20.86 3.32
N PRO A 255 -7.05 19.61 3.64
CA PRO A 255 -7.35 19.02 4.93
C PRO A 255 -6.78 19.92 6.03
N ASP A 256 -7.57 20.14 7.07
CA ASP A 256 -7.13 20.89 8.24
C ASP A 256 -7.27 20.02 9.50
N LEU A 257 -6.95 20.57 10.66
CA LEU A 257 -6.91 19.80 11.91
C LEU A 257 -8.29 19.39 12.44
N ARG A 258 -9.42 19.87 11.87
CA ARG A 258 -10.75 19.61 12.45
C ARG A 258 -11.60 18.73 11.52
N PRO A 259 -12.30 17.73 12.08
CA PRO A 259 -13.38 17.05 11.37
C PRO A 259 -14.32 18.07 10.73
N ALA A 260 -14.57 17.91 9.44
CA ALA A 260 -15.36 18.88 8.69
C ALA A 260 -16.72 18.29 8.31
N ARG A 261 -17.79 18.99 8.70
CA ARG A 261 -19.16 18.65 8.32
C ARG A 261 -19.67 19.67 7.33
N PHE A 262 -20.28 19.24 6.24
CA PHE A 262 -20.79 20.15 5.22
C PHE A 262 -22.14 19.66 4.68
N TYR A 263 -22.89 20.58 4.07
CA TYR A 263 -24.12 20.18 3.39
C TYR A 263 -23.78 19.37 2.14
N TRP A 264 -24.38 18.20 2.02
CA TRP A 264 -24.31 17.40 0.81
C TRP A 264 -25.67 16.72 0.55
N PRO A 265 -26.16 16.66 -0.70
CA PRO A 265 -27.50 16.13 -0.97
C PRO A 265 -27.72 14.68 -0.53
N LYS A 266 -26.66 13.86 -0.52
CA LYS A 266 -26.65 12.48 -0.05
C LYS A 266 -25.58 12.30 1.01
N HIS A 267 -25.73 11.34 1.92
CA HIS A 267 -24.68 11.12 2.91
C HIS A 267 -23.39 10.62 2.24
N VAL A 268 -22.29 11.31 2.50
CA VAL A 268 -20.93 10.87 2.18
C VAL A 268 -20.04 11.03 3.42
N SER A 269 -19.19 10.05 3.68
CA SER A 269 -18.15 10.17 4.68
C SER A 269 -16.82 9.70 4.11
N LEU A 270 -15.78 10.45 4.45
CA LEU A 270 -14.41 10.14 4.05
C LEU A 270 -13.53 10.24 5.27
N GLU A 271 -12.85 9.15 5.56
CA GLU A 271 -11.79 9.07 6.55
C GLU A 271 -10.50 8.72 5.84
N VAL A 272 -9.44 9.49 6.10
CA VAL A 272 -8.12 9.23 5.55
C VAL A 272 -7.13 9.27 6.70
N SER A 273 -6.22 8.29 6.73
CA SER A 273 -5.06 8.35 7.59
C SER A 273 -3.79 8.27 6.76
N VAL A 274 -2.78 9.02 7.19
CA VAL A 274 -1.41 8.84 6.73
C VAL A 274 -0.57 8.63 7.96
N LEU A 275 -0.03 7.42 8.10
CA LEU A 275 0.53 6.99 9.37
C LEU A 275 -0.52 7.21 10.49
N ASN A 276 -0.16 7.91 11.57
CA ASN A 276 -0.97 8.08 12.78
C ASN A 276 -1.76 9.39 12.76
N HIS A 277 -1.65 10.13 11.66
CA HIS A 277 -2.42 11.35 11.44
C HIS A 277 -3.67 10.99 10.67
N ARG A 278 -4.82 11.44 11.19
CA ARG A 278 -6.12 11.16 10.62
C ARG A 278 -6.84 12.46 10.31
N TRP A 279 -7.51 12.47 9.18
CA TRP A 279 -8.45 13.50 8.79
C TRP A 279 -9.78 12.86 8.38
N ASN A 280 -10.89 13.52 8.67
CA ASN A 280 -12.19 13.02 8.26
C ASN A 280 -13.15 14.16 7.92
N MET A 281 -14.04 13.87 6.99
CA MET A 281 -15.15 14.75 6.63
C MET A 281 -16.45 13.96 6.46
N GLU A 282 -17.57 14.66 6.62
CA GLU A 282 -18.92 14.10 6.56
C GLU A 282 -19.87 15.11 5.89
N GLY A 283 -20.41 14.74 4.74
CA GLY A 283 -21.39 15.51 3.99
C GLY A 283 -22.80 14.94 4.19
N GLN A 284 -23.78 15.78 4.54
CA GLN A 284 -25.17 15.34 4.73
C GLN A 284 -26.19 16.47 4.59
N ALA A 285 -27.43 16.13 4.22
CA ALA A 285 -28.47 17.10 3.85
C ALA A 285 -28.94 18.01 5.01
N TRP A 286 -28.69 17.61 6.25
CA TRP A 286 -29.08 18.35 7.46
C TRP A 286 -27.89 18.95 8.21
N ALA A 287 -26.70 19.02 7.59
CA ALA A 287 -25.63 19.86 8.13
C ALA A 287 -26.20 21.28 8.31
N GLY A 288 -26.13 21.82 9.53
CA GLY A 288 -26.83 23.06 9.93
C GLY A 288 -26.38 24.31 9.16
N ILE A 289 -26.54 25.49 9.76
CA ILE A 289 -26.11 26.75 9.12
C ILE A 289 -24.61 26.64 8.75
N MET A 290 -24.32 26.57 7.45
CA MET A 290 -22.96 26.46 6.95
C MET A 290 -22.24 27.79 7.06
N GLY A 291 -21.09 27.79 7.73
CA GLY A 291 -20.10 28.86 7.61
C GLY A 291 -19.43 28.84 6.24
N GLU A 292 -18.61 29.86 5.99
CA GLU A 292 -17.86 29.99 4.74
C GLU A 292 -16.94 28.78 4.49
N ARG A 293 -16.31 28.26 5.54
CA ARG A 293 -15.42 27.10 5.48
C ARG A 293 -16.13 25.84 4.99
N GLU A 294 -17.31 25.54 5.54
CA GLU A 294 -18.09 24.35 5.15
C GLU A 294 -18.56 24.44 3.69
N ARG A 295 -18.89 25.65 3.21
CA ARG A 295 -19.24 25.89 1.81
C ARG A 295 -18.04 25.69 0.89
N SER A 296 -16.87 26.22 1.27
CA SER A 296 -15.63 26.03 0.51
C SER A 296 -15.25 24.54 0.45
N LEU A 297 -15.40 23.80 1.55
CA LEU A 297 -15.18 22.34 1.52
C LEU A 297 -16.17 21.64 0.60
N ALA A 298 -17.47 21.99 0.64
CA ALA A 298 -18.46 21.40 -0.27
C ALA A 298 -18.10 21.63 -1.74
N GLN A 299 -17.67 22.85 -2.10
CA GLN A 299 -17.20 23.18 -3.46
C GLN A 299 -15.95 22.39 -3.87
N ARG A 300 -15.00 22.21 -2.95
CA ARG A 300 -13.79 21.42 -3.21
C ARG A 300 -14.09 19.93 -3.30
N TRP A 301 -15.03 19.42 -2.51
CA TRP A 301 -15.49 18.05 -2.64
C TRP A 301 -16.20 17.82 -3.98
N GLU A 302 -17.07 18.75 -4.38
CA GLU A 302 -17.75 18.72 -5.68
C GLU A 302 -16.77 18.61 -6.86
N SER A 303 -15.62 19.29 -6.77
CA SER A 303 -14.63 19.28 -7.85
C SER A 303 -13.81 17.98 -7.95
N VAL A 304 -13.73 17.17 -6.89
CA VAL A 304 -12.90 15.93 -6.88
C VAL A 304 -13.69 14.64 -6.69
N GLU A 305 -14.94 14.69 -6.23
CA GLU A 305 -15.72 13.50 -5.87
C GLU A 305 -15.77 12.47 -7.00
N LEU A 306 -16.12 12.92 -8.21
CA LEU A 306 -16.25 12.05 -9.37
C LEU A 306 -14.92 11.37 -9.70
N GLU A 307 -13.81 12.08 -9.54
CA GLU A 307 -12.48 11.59 -9.85
C GLU A 307 -11.98 10.59 -8.81
N VAL A 308 -12.20 10.88 -7.52
CA VAL A 308 -11.93 9.94 -6.42
C VAL A 308 -12.70 8.63 -6.66
N ARG A 309 -13.98 8.72 -7.02
CA ARG A 309 -14.81 7.55 -7.34
C ARG A 309 -14.32 6.83 -8.60
N ARG A 310 -13.89 7.55 -9.64
CA ARG A 310 -13.33 6.99 -10.87
C ARG A 310 -12.10 6.15 -10.57
N VAL A 311 -11.13 6.70 -9.85
CA VAL A 311 -9.87 6.01 -9.50
C VAL A 311 -10.14 4.70 -8.75
N LEU A 312 -11.07 4.73 -7.79
CA LEU A 312 -11.45 3.56 -7.01
C LEU A 312 -12.20 2.50 -7.84
N LYS A 313 -13.08 2.92 -8.76
CA LYS A 313 -13.85 2.01 -9.62
C LYS A 313 -13.03 1.40 -10.76
N GLU A 314 -12.11 2.16 -11.37
CA GLU A 314 -11.24 1.64 -12.43
C GLU A 314 -10.36 0.50 -11.93
N ALA A 315 -9.83 0.62 -10.72
CA ALA A 315 -9.03 -0.43 -10.11
C ALA A 315 -9.82 -1.72 -9.84
N MET A 316 -11.15 -1.62 -9.69
CA MET A 316 -12.03 -2.76 -9.57
C MET A 316 -12.31 -3.43 -10.93
N ALA A 317 -12.29 -2.67 -12.03
CA ALA A 317 -12.59 -3.17 -13.38
C ALA A 317 -11.37 -3.77 -14.10
N ALA A 318 -10.14 -3.43 -13.67
CA ALA A 318 -8.90 -3.88 -14.31
C ALA A 318 -8.53 -5.36 -14.08
N ARG A 319 -9.48 -6.21 -13.66
CA ARG A 319 -9.25 -7.64 -13.36
C ARG A 319 -10.43 -8.52 -13.75
#